data_AF-A0A2V9HPQ6-F1
#
_entry.id   AF-A0A2V9HPQ6-F1
#
_cell.length_a   1.000
_cell.length_b   1.000
_cell.length_c   1.000
_cell.angle_alpha   90.00
_cell.angle_beta   90.00
_cell.angle_gamma   90.00
#
_symmetry.space_group_name_H-M   'P 1'
#
loop_
_entity.id
_entity.type
_entity.pdbx_description
1 polymer ?
#
loop_
_entity_poly.entity_id
_entity_poly.type
_entity_poly.pdbx_seq_one_letter_code
_entity_poly.pdbx_strand_id
1 'polypeptide(L)'
;MRCAIFLTFDLTVAAFLASCGGGVGGGQQITVTIAPTSIILTVNQSIPFTDTVAGTTNTAVQWQVNGVVGGTAATGTINASGVYTAPAQVPSPAKVTVTVVSLADATKSAPAAVTIAARPPNEAAQNFPIILGTTGGNANDSSTQQNLISCCGGTLGSLVQRNGLFYILSNNHVLARSDSATLGDNIIQPGLVDNNCNPSGTSIVAHLSQFARLETTGTNVDAAIALINPGAVDTNGTIFLLGSTATGNVPDPAPPHKGMGAAANVGLSVAKSGRTTGLTCSTVGAIAISTRVQYQTGCGTGTMFTVTYQNQISVSGGTFSSQGDSGSLIVSQGSADPVALLYGGSDTDSVGNPIQDVLAAMADSVGNKPVFVGSASAHPVIACTLPGFSAATTTAQSSLALQRQSLAPAAAARDIHANQLLANPYVRAVGVGRSIDHQGEPAVLLVVDPSQLRTELPAMLEGIRTRIVPGGTEAPRGVLDEAQSARLAPSGEIFSVNSLTAEQVTQARAVHVAHVDEWMKKPEVQGFGITSSADAPGEAALMIFLIRGVAHDPIPPVIDGVRTRVRESSPFRAGFGDAPKQRACSMPSTRKTQPGPRP
;
A
#
# COMPACT_ATOMS: atom_id res chain seq x y z
N MET A 1 8.12 54.04 -2.44
CA MET A 1 8.16 53.81 -0.99
C MET A 1 7.95 52.32 -0.74
N ARG A 2 9.03 51.58 -0.41
CA ARG A 2 9.22 50.64 0.72
C ARG A 2 8.12 49.55 0.84
N CYS A 3 8.38 48.24 0.88
CA CYS A 3 9.53 47.50 1.38
C CYS A 3 9.54 46.04 0.86
N ALA A 4 10.74 45.48 0.67
CA ALA A 4 11.03 44.10 0.34
C ALA A 4 11.13 43.21 1.60
N ILE A 5 10.96 41.89 1.45
CA ILE A 5 11.64 40.87 2.27
C ILE A 5 12.16 39.77 1.33
N PHE A 6 13.48 39.57 1.39
CA PHE A 6 14.28 38.57 0.68
C PHE A 6 14.31 37.24 1.45
N LEU A 7 14.38 36.13 0.73
CA LEU A 7 14.97 34.87 1.21
C LEU A 7 15.94 34.39 0.13
N THR A 8 17.23 34.49 0.45
CA THR A 8 18.39 34.18 -0.40
C THR A 8 18.69 32.69 -0.36
N PHE A 9 18.80 32.04 -1.52
CA PHE A 9 19.53 30.78 -1.69
C PHE A 9 20.91 31.12 -2.25
N ASP A 10 21.97 30.69 -1.55
CA ASP A 10 23.36 30.80 -1.98
C ASP A 10 23.58 29.99 -3.26
N LEU A 11 23.96 30.69 -4.34
CA LEU A 11 24.41 30.11 -5.59
C LEU A 11 25.93 30.32 -5.69
N THR A 12 26.71 29.26 -5.53
CA THR A 12 28.14 29.26 -5.81
C THR A 12 28.38 29.40 -7.31
N VAL A 13 28.80 30.60 -7.73
CA VAL A 13 29.18 30.91 -9.12
C VAL A 13 30.62 30.45 -9.35
N ALA A 14 30.80 29.44 -10.21
CA ALA A 14 32.09 29.11 -10.80
C ALA A 14 32.38 30.08 -11.97
N ALA A 15 33.43 30.89 -11.83
CA ALA A 15 33.89 31.80 -12.87
C ALA A 15 34.56 31.04 -14.03
N PHE A 16 34.00 31.13 -15.23
CA PHE A 16 34.67 30.71 -16.47
C PHE A 16 35.25 31.93 -17.19
N LEU A 17 36.55 31.86 -17.48
CA LEU A 17 37.30 32.82 -18.27
C LEU A 17 36.76 32.87 -19.71
N ALA A 18 36.44 34.08 -20.20
CA ALA A 18 36.06 34.31 -21.58
C ALA A 18 37.30 34.22 -22.49
N SER A 19 37.30 33.22 -23.38
CA SER A 19 38.14 33.18 -24.57
C SER A 19 37.27 33.50 -25.78
N CYS A 20 37.59 34.56 -26.51
CA CYS A 20 36.95 34.91 -27.78
C CYS A 20 37.61 34.09 -28.92
N GLY A 21 36.81 33.30 -29.63
CA GLY A 21 37.26 32.64 -30.85
C GLY A 21 36.12 31.98 -31.63
N GLY A 22 35.80 32.55 -32.81
CA GLY A 22 35.38 31.86 -34.03
C GLY A 22 34.11 31.00 -34.01
N GLY A 23 33.07 31.44 -34.71
CA GLY A 23 31.79 30.73 -34.84
C GLY A 23 31.90 29.30 -35.38
N VAL A 24 31.17 28.41 -34.70
CA VAL A 24 30.73 27.10 -35.20
C VAL A 24 29.30 26.93 -34.71
N GLY A 25 28.39 26.49 -35.59
CA GLY A 25 26.94 26.44 -35.33
C GLY A 25 26.58 25.79 -34.00
N GLY A 26 25.84 26.53 -33.16
CA GLY A 26 25.31 26.04 -31.90
C GLY A 26 24.25 24.97 -32.14
N GLY A 27 24.66 23.74 -32.41
CA GLY A 27 23.79 22.58 -32.30
C GLY A 27 23.31 22.52 -30.85
N GLN A 28 21.99 22.55 -30.65
CA GLN A 28 21.43 22.42 -29.30
C GLN A 28 21.93 21.11 -28.69
N GLN A 29 22.57 21.19 -27.52
CA GLN A 29 23.13 20.01 -26.85
C GLN A 29 21.98 19.20 -26.26
N ILE A 30 21.56 18.16 -26.99
CA ILE A 30 20.53 17.22 -26.51
C ILE A 30 21.07 16.45 -25.30
N THR A 31 20.31 16.46 -24.22
CA THR A 31 20.63 15.77 -22.96
C THR A 31 19.48 14.83 -22.60
N VAL A 32 19.82 13.62 -22.16
CA VAL A 32 18.86 12.59 -21.74
C VAL A 32 19.22 12.16 -20.32
N THR A 33 18.23 12.06 -19.44
CA THR A 33 18.38 11.49 -18.09
C THR A 33 17.36 10.40 -17.84
N ILE A 34 17.68 9.47 -16.95
CA ILE A 34 16.80 8.38 -16.52
C ILE A 34 16.75 8.32 -14.99
N ALA A 35 15.58 8.06 -14.43
CA ALA A 35 15.41 7.78 -13.01
C ALA A 35 14.39 6.64 -12.77
N PRO A 36 14.70 5.65 -11.91
CA PRO A 36 15.92 5.53 -11.11
C PRO A 36 17.15 5.14 -11.94
N THR A 37 18.36 5.44 -11.46
CA THR A 37 19.63 5.06 -12.12
C THR A 37 20.13 3.68 -11.72
N SER A 38 19.62 3.12 -10.62
CA SER A 38 19.85 1.75 -10.19
C SER A 38 18.70 1.23 -9.34
N ILE A 39 18.39 -0.07 -9.36
CA ILE A 39 17.32 -0.67 -8.53
C ILE A 39 17.53 -2.18 -8.36
N ILE A 40 17.01 -2.76 -7.27
CA ILE A 40 16.86 -4.21 -7.10
C ILE A 40 15.39 -4.56 -7.24
N LEU A 41 15.07 -5.48 -8.15
CA LEU A 41 13.70 -5.97 -8.38
C LEU A 41 13.64 -7.47 -8.15
N THR A 42 12.52 -7.96 -7.66
CA THR A 42 12.25 -9.40 -7.67
C THR A 42 11.70 -9.83 -9.02
N VAL A 43 11.80 -11.13 -9.32
CA VAL A 43 11.21 -11.70 -10.55
C VAL A 43 9.74 -11.28 -10.71
N ASN A 44 9.33 -10.96 -11.94
CA ASN A 44 8.00 -10.42 -12.30
C ASN A 44 7.62 -9.04 -11.74
N GLN A 45 8.43 -8.42 -10.88
CA GLN A 45 8.14 -7.08 -10.37
C GLN A 45 8.18 -6.05 -11.51
N SER A 46 7.20 -5.15 -11.53
CA SER A 46 7.13 -4.06 -12.52
C SER A 46 7.35 -2.70 -11.89
N ILE A 47 8.04 -1.81 -12.59
CA ILE A 47 8.38 -0.49 -12.10
C ILE A 47 8.49 0.56 -13.21
N PRO A 48 8.03 1.81 -12.99
CA PRO A 48 8.23 2.88 -13.95
C PRO A 48 9.66 3.43 -13.88
N PHE A 49 10.26 3.63 -15.05
CA PHE A 49 11.37 4.54 -15.27
C PHE A 49 10.84 5.83 -15.87
N THR A 50 11.42 6.95 -15.45
CA THR A 50 11.13 8.28 -15.98
C THR A 50 12.32 8.78 -16.78
N ASP A 51 12.03 9.45 -17.88
CA ASP A 51 13.02 10.09 -18.74
C ASP A 51 12.82 11.60 -18.79
N THR A 52 13.91 12.32 -19.04
CA THR A 52 13.87 13.73 -19.39
C THR A 52 14.74 13.94 -20.62
N VAL A 53 14.17 14.50 -21.69
CA VAL A 53 14.91 14.93 -22.90
C VAL A 53 14.89 16.45 -22.97
N ALA A 54 16.07 17.07 -22.96
CA ALA A 54 16.23 18.53 -23.04
C ALA A 54 17.10 18.93 -24.24
N GLY A 55 17.00 20.20 -24.66
CA GLY A 55 17.79 20.73 -25.78
C GLY A 55 17.28 20.33 -27.16
N THR A 56 16.02 19.94 -27.30
CA THR A 56 15.34 19.65 -28.57
C THR A 56 13.83 19.82 -28.41
N THR A 57 13.11 20.07 -29.50
CA THR A 57 11.63 20.08 -29.52
C THR A 57 11.05 18.67 -29.67
N ASN A 58 11.84 17.69 -30.12
CA ASN A 58 11.42 16.30 -30.17
C ASN A 58 11.85 15.58 -28.89
N THR A 59 10.92 15.42 -27.96
CA THR A 59 11.16 14.76 -26.67
C THR A 59 10.77 13.28 -26.66
N ALA A 60 10.48 12.68 -27.82
CA ALA A 60 10.13 11.27 -27.89
C ALA A 60 11.35 10.37 -27.64
N VAL A 61 11.13 9.22 -27.01
CA VAL A 61 12.19 8.28 -26.62
C VAL A 61 11.91 6.85 -27.07
N GLN A 62 12.97 6.05 -27.11
CA GLN A 62 12.91 4.60 -27.25
C GLN A 62 13.50 3.92 -26.02
N TRP A 63 12.75 2.96 -25.48
CA TRP A 63 13.16 2.18 -24.32
C TRP A 63 13.76 0.84 -24.73
N GLN A 64 14.88 0.48 -24.10
CA GLN A 64 15.61 -0.76 -24.34
C GLN A 64 15.95 -1.46 -23.02
N VAL A 65 16.03 -2.79 -23.05
CA VAL A 65 16.59 -3.62 -21.96
C VAL A 65 17.74 -4.43 -22.54
N ASN A 66 18.94 -4.31 -21.96
CA ASN A 66 20.18 -4.91 -22.46
C ASN A 66 20.38 -4.64 -23.97
N GLY A 67 20.05 -3.43 -24.43
CA GLY A 67 20.17 -3.01 -25.84
C GLY A 67 19.05 -3.50 -26.76
N VAL A 68 18.05 -4.24 -26.26
CA VAL A 68 16.90 -4.73 -27.04
C VAL A 68 15.70 -3.82 -26.83
N VAL A 69 15.14 -3.25 -27.90
CA VAL A 69 13.92 -2.42 -27.84
C VAL A 69 12.77 -3.21 -27.21
N GLY A 70 12.21 -2.67 -26.15
CA GLY A 70 11.14 -3.33 -25.39
C GLY A 70 11.57 -4.54 -24.55
N GLY A 71 12.83 -4.98 -24.64
CA GLY A 71 13.39 -6.09 -23.87
C GLY A 71 12.95 -7.48 -24.32
N THR A 72 13.16 -8.49 -23.47
CA THR A 72 12.86 -9.90 -23.73
C THR A 72 12.29 -10.59 -22.49
N ALA A 73 11.64 -11.73 -22.64
CA ALA A 73 11.17 -12.50 -21.48
C ALA A 73 12.30 -12.95 -20.52
N ALA A 74 13.53 -13.09 -21.02
CA ALA A 74 14.68 -13.53 -20.23
C ALA A 74 15.35 -12.41 -19.42
N THR A 75 15.33 -11.19 -19.95
CA THR A 75 15.95 -10.01 -19.33
C THR A 75 14.94 -9.04 -18.74
N GLY A 76 13.65 -9.30 -18.90
CA GLY A 76 12.56 -8.38 -18.61
C GLY A 76 12.20 -7.52 -19.82
N THR A 77 10.98 -7.00 -19.80
CA THR A 77 10.37 -6.21 -20.88
C THR A 77 10.07 -4.79 -20.43
N ILE A 78 10.14 -3.80 -21.31
CA ILE A 78 9.80 -2.41 -21.02
C ILE A 78 8.83 -1.86 -22.07
N ASN A 79 7.77 -1.17 -21.64
CA ASN A 79 6.80 -0.59 -22.57
C ASN A 79 7.19 0.84 -23.01
N ALA A 80 6.43 1.40 -23.94
CA ALA A 80 6.69 2.75 -24.47
C ALA A 80 6.54 3.87 -23.41
N SER A 81 5.81 3.62 -22.32
CA SER A 81 5.65 4.52 -21.18
C SER A 81 6.76 4.38 -20.13
N GLY A 82 7.82 3.59 -20.40
CA GLY A 82 8.93 3.40 -19.47
C GLY A 82 8.68 2.42 -18.34
N VAL A 83 7.59 1.64 -18.37
CA VAL A 83 7.31 0.63 -17.35
C VAL A 83 8.06 -0.66 -17.67
N TYR A 84 9.06 -0.98 -16.85
CA TYR A 84 9.86 -2.20 -16.94
C TYR A 84 9.26 -3.31 -16.06
N THR A 85 9.15 -4.52 -16.59
CA THR A 85 8.74 -5.74 -15.90
C THR A 85 9.92 -6.71 -15.86
N ALA A 86 10.35 -7.07 -14.65
CA ALA A 86 11.41 -8.04 -14.42
C ALA A 86 11.05 -9.43 -15.00
N PRO A 87 12.04 -10.21 -15.45
CA PRO A 87 11.80 -11.55 -15.98
C PRO A 87 11.25 -12.49 -14.91
N ALA A 88 10.60 -13.58 -15.34
CA ALA A 88 10.04 -14.59 -14.45
C ALA A 88 11.10 -15.47 -13.75
N GLN A 89 12.36 -15.38 -14.19
CA GLN A 89 13.51 -16.06 -13.60
C GLN A 89 14.68 -15.09 -13.47
N VAL A 90 15.53 -15.30 -12.47
CA VAL A 90 16.75 -14.50 -12.31
C VAL A 90 17.68 -14.76 -13.51
N PRO A 91 18.04 -13.74 -14.30
CA PRO A 91 18.98 -13.88 -15.40
C PRO A 91 20.39 -14.19 -14.88
N SER A 92 21.25 -14.72 -15.75
CA SER A 92 22.66 -14.95 -15.47
C SER A 92 23.51 -14.15 -16.45
N PRO A 93 24.16 -13.05 -16.03
CA PRO A 93 24.23 -12.52 -14.66
C PRO A 93 22.90 -11.88 -14.20
N ALA A 94 22.70 -11.78 -12.88
CA ALA A 94 21.50 -11.20 -12.26
C ALA A 94 21.36 -9.68 -12.44
N LYS A 95 22.08 -9.09 -13.40
CA LYS A 95 22.09 -7.66 -13.70
C LYS A 95 21.59 -7.44 -15.12
N VAL A 96 20.66 -6.52 -15.28
CA VAL A 96 20.17 -6.03 -16.57
C VAL A 96 20.28 -4.51 -16.60
N THR A 97 20.30 -3.94 -17.80
CA THR A 97 20.44 -2.50 -18.03
C THR A 97 19.25 -1.99 -18.80
N VAL A 98 18.45 -1.12 -18.17
CA VAL A 98 17.42 -0.36 -18.88
C VAL A 98 18.08 0.86 -19.50
N THR A 99 17.76 1.19 -20.75
CA THR A 99 18.32 2.35 -21.44
C THR A 99 17.21 3.12 -22.12
N VAL A 100 17.16 4.42 -21.90
CA VAL A 100 16.34 5.34 -22.68
C VAL A 100 17.21 6.02 -23.73
N VAL A 101 16.74 6.02 -24.98
CA VAL A 101 17.44 6.59 -26.15
C VAL A 101 16.58 7.69 -26.75
N SER A 102 17.16 8.86 -27.03
CA SER A 102 16.43 9.95 -27.69
C SER A 102 16.11 9.62 -29.14
N LEU A 103 14.87 9.88 -29.57
CA LEU A 103 14.51 9.80 -30.99
C LEU A 103 14.92 11.05 -31.79
N ALA A 104 15.31 12.13 -31.12
CA ALA A 104 15.88 13.31 -31.77
C ALA A 104 17.36 13.11 -32.15
N ASP A 105 18.11 12.38 -31.32
CA ASP A 105 19.50 11.99 -31.57
C ASP A 105 19.78 10.65 -30.90
N ALA A 106 19.87 9.59 -31.71
CA ALA A 106 20.08 8.23 -31.23
C ALA A 106 21.47 8.01 -30.59
N THR A 107 22.39 8.97 -30.68
CA THR A 107 23.67 8.94 -29.95
C THR A 107 23.54 9.39 -28.49
N LYS A 108 22.38 9.92 -28.08
CA LYS A 108 22.09 10.36 -26.71
C LYS A 108 21.20 9.35 -26.00
N SER A 109 21.69 8.84 -24.88
CA SER A 109 20.99 7.88 -24.05
C SER A 109 21.38 8.01 -22.58
N ALA A 110 20.56 7.44 -21.71
CA ALA A 110 20.85 7.32 -20.28
C ALA A 110 20.58 5.88 -19.81
N PRO A 111 21.58 5.20 -19.21
CA PRO A 111 21.42 3.84 -18.69
C PRO A 111 21.02 3.81 -17.21
N ALA A 112 20.29 2.77 -16.82
CA ALA A 112 19.98 2.43 -15.43
C ALA A 112 20.27 0.94 -15.15
N ALA A 113 20.88 0.67 -14.00
CA ALA A 113 21.28 -0.69 -13.59
C ALA A 113 20.20 -1.39 -12.76
N VAL A 114 19.67 -2.50 -13.24
CA VAL A 114 18.64 -3.29 -12.55
C VAL A 114 19.23 -4.61 -12.09
N THR A 115 19.19 -4.90 -10.81
CA THR A 115 19.56 -6.22 -10.26
C THR A 115 18.29 -7.03 -10.02
N ILE A 116 18.21 -8.24 -10.56
CA ILE A 116 17.06 -9.11 -10.41
C ILE A 116 17.35 -10.16 -9.34
N ALA A 117 16.51 -10.22 -8.31
CA ALA A 117 16.58 -11.19 -7.24
C ALA A 117 15.44 -12.22 -7.34
N ALA A 118 15.68 -13.44 -6.87
CA ALA A 118 14.64 -14.47 -6.84
C ALA A 118 13.57 -14.19 -5.76
N ARG A 119 13.95 -13.41 -4.75
CA ARG A 119 13.19 -13.10 -3.54
C ARG A 119 13.52 -11.68 -3.09
N PRO A 120 12.62 -10.96 -2.40
CA PRO A 120 12.95 -9.69 -1.77
C PRO A 120 14.13 -9.88 -0.80
N PRO A 121 15.02 -8.89 -0.63
CA PRO A 121 16.09 -9.00 0.35
C PRO A 121 15.57 -9.19 1.79
N ASN A 122 14.32 -8.79 2.05
CA ASN A 122 13.61 -9.02 3.32
C ASN A 122 13.39 -10.50 3.64
N GLU A 123 13.52 -11.42 2.67
CA GLU A 123 13.44 -12.89 2.90
C GLU A 123 14.80 -13.54 3.20
N ALA A 124 15.89 -12.78 3.12
CA ALA A 124 17.23 -13.32 3.28
C ALA A 124 17.56 -13.61 4.75
N ALA A 125 18.33 -14.68 4.97
CA ALA A 125 18.98 -14.90 6.24
C ALA A 125 19.99 -13.79 6.55
N GLN A 126 19.89 -13.22 7.74
CA GLN A 126 20.79 -12.20 8.26
C GLN A 126 21.78 -12.77 9.28
N ASN A 127 22.94 -12.13 9.36
CA ASN A 127 23.89 -12.31 10.45
C ASN A 127 23.43 -11.51 11.68
N PHE A 128 23.88 -11.93 12.86
CA PHE A 128 23.61 -11.18 14.09
C PHE A 128 24.49 -9.92 14.19
N PRO A 129 23.97 -8.82 14.77
CA PRO A 129 22.56 -8.64 15.13
C PRO A 129 21.68 -8.47 13.88
N ILE A 130 20.50 -9.11 13.86
CA ILE A 130 19.53 -8.91 12.79
C ILE A 130 18.85 -7.55 12.93
N ILE A 131 18.40 -6.99 11.81
CA ILE A 131 17.44 -5.88 11.78
C ILE A 131 16.04 -6.39 11.45
N LEU A 132 15.03 -5.55 11.72
CA LEU A 132 13.60 -5.89 11.63
C LEU A 132 13.00 -5.48 10.28
N GLY A 133 11.71 -5.75 10.07
CA GLY A 133 11.06 -5.63 8.76
C GLY A 133 11.38 -6.79 7.81
N THR A 134 11.92 -7.88 8.33
CA THR A 134 12.36 -9.06 7.56
C THR A 134 11.66 -10.33 8.01
N THR A 135 11.89 -11.40 7.26
CA THR A 135 11.38 -12.74 7.55
C THR A 135 11.64 -13.20 8.98
N GLY A 136 10.65 -13.88 9.55
CA GLY A 136 10.78 -14.66 10.77
C GLY A 136 9.44 -15.22 11.19
N GLY A 137 9.43 -15.94 12.32
CA GLY A 137 8.22 -16.55 12.85
C GLY A 137 8.54 -17.58 13.91
N ASN A 138 7.51 -18.27 14.38
CA ASN A 138 7.67 -19.35 15.33
C ASN A 138 8.35 -20.57 14.68
N ALA A 139 9.34 -21.15 15.37
CA ALA A 139 10.11 -22.30 14.89
C ALA A 139 9.28 -23.57 14.69
N ASN A 140 8.07 -23.61 15.24
CA ASN A 140 7.14 -24.74 15.16
C ASN A 140 6.01 -24.50 14.15
N ASP A 141 6.02 -23.39 13.39
CA ASP A 141 4.93 -23.02 12.50
C ASP A 141 4.97 -23.76 11.16
N SER A 142 4.76 -25.07 11.24
CA SER A 142 4.64 -25.96 10.10
C SER A 142 3.52 -26.98 10.31
N SER A 143 2.98 -27.47 9.22
CA SER A 143 1.99 -28.54 9.17
C SER A 143 2.43 -29.59 8.15
N THR A 144 2.10 -30.86 8.41
CA THR A 144 2.34 -31.95 7.45
C THR A 144 1.01 -32.57 7.05
N GLN A 145 0.69 -32.52 5.75
CA GLN A 145 -0.46 -33.22 5.18
C GLN A 145 -0.01 -34.10 4.01
N GLN A 146 -0.33 -35.40 4.06
CA GLN A 146 -0.09 -36.36 2.96
C GLN A 146 1.32 -36.24 2.33
N ASN A 147 2.36 -36.16 3.18
CA ASN A 147 3.78 -35.99 2.82
C ASN A 147 4.20 -34.62 2.25
N LEU A 148 3.31 -33.62 2.26
CA LEU A 148 3.66 -32.23 2.00
C LEU A 148 3.81 -31.49 3.33
N ILE A 149 4.99 -30.90 3.54
CA ILE A 149 5.23 -29.97 4.64
C ILE A 149 4.90 -28.57 4.15
N SER A 150 3.98 -27.90 4.84
CA SER A 150 3.68 -26.47 4.65
C SER A 150 4.24 -25.69 5.81
N CYS A 151 4.96 -24.61 5.55
CA CYS A 151 5.53 -23.76 6.59
C CYS A 151 5.09 -22.33 6.43
N CYS A 152 4.94 -21.69 7.57
CA CYS A 152 4.49 -20.33 7.67
C CYS A 152 5.60 -19.46 8.22
N GLY A 153 5.35 -18.17 8.11
CA GLY A 153 6.23 -17.13 8.55
C GLY A 153 5.56 -15.80 8.24
N GLY A 154 6.13 -14.76 8.82
CA GLY A 154 5.70 -13.41 8.57
C GLY A 154 6.89 -12.48 8.68
N THR A 155 6.61 -11.29 9.19
CA THR A 155 7.61 -10.26 9.40
C THR A 155 7.89 -10.11 10.90
N LEU A 156 9.17 -10.10 11.27
CA LEU A 156 9.61 -9.59 12.56
C LEU A 156 9.52 -8.06 12.50
N GLY A 157 8.43 -7.50 13.01
CA GLY A 157 7.97 -6.15 12.65
C GLY A 157 8.83 -5.02 13.18
N SER A 158 8.88 -4.90 14.50
CA SER A 158 9.49 -3.76 15.18
C SER A 158 9.95 -4.13 16.58
N LEU A 159 10.88 -3.36 17.14
CA LEU A 159 11.35 -3.57 18.49
C LEU A 159 10.54 -2.69 19.45
N VAL A 160 10.09 -3.29 20.54
CA VAL A 160 9.45 -2.57 21.65
C VAL A 160 10.17 -2.87 22.95
N GLN A 161 10.12 -1.94 23.89
CA GLN A 161 10.73 -2.08 25.21
C GLN A 161 9.66 -1.96 26.30
N ARG A 162 9.76 -2.82 27.31
CA ARG A 162 8.95 -2.75 28.54
C ARG A 162 9.82 -3.18 29.72
N ASN A 163 9.83 -2.39 30.79
CA ASN A 163 10.58 -2.67 32.01
C ASN A 163 12.07 -2.99 31.78
N GLY A 164 12.72 -2.27 30.85
CA GLY A 164 14.12 -2.48 30.50
C GLY A 164 14.40 -3.64 29.54
N LEU A 165 13.41 -4.49 29.27
CA LEU A 165 13.54 -5.64 28.36
C LEU A 165 13.06 -5.32 26.95
N PHE A 166 13.73 -5.89 25.95
CA PHE A 166 13.44 -5.71 24.54
C PHE A 166 12.67 -6.90 23.97
N TYR A 167 11.66 -6.60 23.17
CA TYR A 167 10.81 -7.59 22.54
C TYR A 167 10.64 -7.30 21.05
N ILE A 168 10.64 -8.34 20.22
CA ILE A 168 10.12 -8.25 18.86
C ILE A 168 8.60 -8.19 18.97
N LEU A 169 7.97 -7.21 18.32
CA LEU A 169 6.53 -7.13 18.08
C LEU A 169 6.22 -7.67 16.67
N SER A 170 5.22 -8.55 16.58
CA SER A 170 4.63 -9.04 15.34
C SER A 170 3.20 -9.53 15.61
N ASN A 171 2.55 -10.22 14.67
CA ASN A 171 1.20 -10.76 14.87
C ASN A 171 1.20 -12.02 15.74
N ASN A 172 0.04 -12.28 16.37
CA ASN A 172 -0.23 -13.58 16.99
C ASN A 172 -0.10 -14.69 15.94
N HIS A 173 -0.71 -14.56 14.77
CA HIS A 173 -0.65 -15.64 13.80
C HIS A 173 0.75 -15.87 13.20
N VAL A 174 1.74 -15.02 13.52
CA VAL A 174 3.15 -15.15 13.11
C VAL A 174 4.03 -15.72 14.23
N LEU A 175 3.89 -15.23 15.47
CA LEU A 175 4.72 -15.67 16.60
C LEU A 175 4.05 -16.71 17.49
N ALA A 176 2.71 -16.67 17.56
CA ALA A 176 1.87 -17.47 18.43
C ALA A 176 1.02 -18.52 17.68
N ARG A 177 1.26 -18.71 16.38
CA ARG A 177 0.68 -19.80 15.56
C ARG A 177 -0.85 -19.86 15.63
N SER A 178 -1.50 -18.71 15.50
CA SER A 178 -2.96 -18.57 15.62
C SER A 178 -3.47 -19.21 16.92
N ASP A 179 -2.97 -18.72 18.06
CA ASP A 179 -3.22 -19.22 19.42
C ASP A 179 -2.66 -20.61 19.78
N SER A 180 -2.02 -21.31 18.85
CA SER A 180 -1.53 -22.69 19.05
C SER A 180 -0.11 -22.79 19.63
N ALA A 181 0.60 -21.68 19.80
CA ALA A 181 1.95 -21.67 20.37
C ALA A 181 1.96 -21.78 21.90
N THR A 182 3.12 -22.15 22.43
CA THR A 182 3.42 -22.12 23.87
C THR A 182 4.34 -20.95 24.19
N LEU A 183 4.11 -20.26 25.30
CA LEU A 183 5.05 -19.23 25.76
C LEU A 183 6.43 -19.87 25.99
N GLY A 184 7.48 -19.19 25.53
CA GLY A 184 8.85 -19.69 25.49
C GLY A 184 9.26 -20.31 24.15
N ASP A 185 8.30 -20.56 23.24
CA ASP A 185 8.59 -21.06 21.90
C ASP A 185 9.64 -20.19 21.19
N ASN A 186 10.56 -20.85 20.50
CA ASN A 186 11.63 -20.20 19.75
C ASN A 186 11.06 -19.39 18.58
N ILE A 187 11.48 -18.14 18.48
CA ILE A 187 11.28 -17.29 17.31
C ILE A 187 12.58 -17.26 16.53
N ILE A 188 12.47 -17.50 15.22
CA ILE A 188 13.62 -17.72 14.35
C ILE A 188 13.70 -16.72 13.21
N GLN A 189 14.93 -16.50 12.74
CA GLN A 189 15.25 -15.75 11.52
C GLN A 189 16.31 -16.54 10.71
N PRO A 190 16.11 -16.75 9.40
CA PRO A 190 14.87 -16.47 8.67
C PRO A 190 13.71 -17.36 9.13
N GLY A 191 12.47 -17.04 8.74
CA GLY A 191 11.31 -17.89 8.99
C GLY A 191 11.38 -19.22 8.22
N LEU A 192 10.67 -20.26 8.70
CA LEU A 192 10.71 -21.60 8.08
C LEU A 192 10.36 -21.58 6.59
N VAL A 193 9.40 -20.75 6.21
CA VAL A 193 8.95 -20.58 4.82
C VAL A 193 10.07 -20.14 3.86
N ASP A 194 11.08 -19.44 4.37
CA ASP A 194 12.24 -18.98 3.58
C ASP A 194 13.43 -19.93 3.66
N ASN A 195 13.43 -20.83 4.63
CA ASN A 195 14.47 -21.83 4.80
C ASN A 195 14.00 -23.25 4.41
N ASN A 196 13.13 -23.37 3.42
CA ASN A 196 12.63 -24.64 2.90
C ASN A 196 12.05 -25.57 3.98
N CYS A 197 11.33 -25.02 4.96
CA CYS A 197 10.80 -25.77 6.09
C CYS A 197 11.88 -26.45 6.97
N ASN A 198 13.15 -26.06 6.83
CA ASN A 198 14.24 -26.67 7.56
C ASN A 198 14.59 -25.81 8.80
N PRO A 199 14.41 -26.31 10.03
CA PRO A 199 14.79 -25.54 11.22
C PRO A 199 16.31 -25.39 11.37
N SER A 200 17.13 -26.30 10.81
CA SER A 200 18.58 -26.34 11.02
C SER A 200 19.37 -25.19 10.37
N GLY A 201 18.79 -24.47 9.42
CA GLY A 201 19.41 -23.29 8.80
C GLY A 201 18.87 -21.96 9.36
N THR A 202 18.22 -22.00 10.52
CA THR A 202 17.60 -20.84 11.15
C THR A 202 18.33 -20.50 12.44
N SER A 203 18.32 -19.21 12.82
CA SER A 203 18.90 -18.74 14.07
C SER A 203 17.79 -18.33 15.03
N ILE A 204 17.88 -18.73 16.29
CA ILE A 204 16.92 -18.34 17.33
C ILE A 204 17.23 -16.91 17.79
N VAL A 205 16.29 -16.00 17.56
CA VAL A 205 16.48 -14.56 17.85
C VAL A 205 15.68 -14.07 19.05
N ALA A 206 14.62 -14.78 19.42
CA ALA A 206 13.76 -14.44 20.56
C ALA A 206 12.96 -15.65 21.05
N HIS A 207 12.26 -15.48 22.18
CA HIS A 207 11.33 -16.45 22.73
C HIS A 207 9.95 -15.80 22.95
N LEU A 208 8.88 -16.43 22.47
CA LEU A 208 7.51 -15.92 22.61
C LEU A 208 7.19 -15.61 24.08
N SER A 209 6.77 -14.38 24.39
CA SER A 209 6.58 -13.95 25.79
C SER A 209 5.15 -13.57 26.12
N GLN A 210 4.38 -13.05 25.16
CA GLN A 210 2.98 -12.67 25.34
C GLN A 210 2.28 -12.57 23.99
N PHE A 211 0.99 -12.89 23.95
CA PHE A 211 0.15 -12.67 22.76
C PHE A 211 -1.31 -12.44 23.14
N ALA A 212 -1.99 -11.66 22.30
CA ALA A 212 -3.43 -11.47 22.37
C ALA A 212 -4.13 -12.65 21.69
N ARG A 213 -5.02 -13.36 22.41
CA ARG A 213 -5.72 -14.54 21.88
C ARG A 213 -6.78 -14.17 20.85
N LEU A 214 -6.67 -14.68 19.63
CA LEU A 214 -7.56 -14.37 18.51
C LEU A 214 -9.00 -14.81 18.75
N GLU A 215 -9.22 -15.99 19.32
CA GLU A 215 -10.57 -16.57 19.50
C GLU A 215 -11.27 -16.13 20.79
N THR A 216 -10.63 -15.27 21.60
CA THR A 216 -11.21 -14.83 22.88
C THR A 216 -12.05 -13.56 22.71
N THR A 217 -13.30 -13.61 23.18
CA THR A 217 -14.20 -12.46 23.22
C THR A 217 -13.54 -11.28 23.94
N GLY A 218 -13.46 -10.12 23.29
CA GLY A 218 -12.85 -8.91 23.83
C GLY A 218 -11.41 -8.66 23.38
N THR A 219 -10.75 -9.62 22.73
CA THR A 219 -9.49 -9.34 22.02
C THR A 219 -9.78 -8.54 20.75
N ASN A 220 -9.09 -7.41 20.59
CA ASN A 220 -9.28 -6.51 19.44
C ASN A 220 -8.00 -6.31 18.60
N VAL A 221 -6.97 -7.12 18.83
CA VAL A 221 -5.72 -7.05 18.07
C VAL A 221 -5.18 -8.43 17.74
N ASP A 222 -4.44 -8.51 16.65
CA ASP A 222 -3.63 -9.66 16.28
C ASP A 222 -2.17 -9.32 16.55
N ALA A 223 -1.73 -9.53 17.79
CA ALA A 223 -0.42 -9.09 18.24
C ALA A 223 0.22 -10.09 19.20
N ALA A 224 1.54 -10.21 19.09
CA ALA A 224 2.39 -10.97 19.98
C ALA A 224 3.75 -10.27 20.15
N ILE A 225 4.35 -10.46 21.31
CA ILE A 225 5.71 -10.04 21.60
C ILE A 225 6.58 -11.23 21.99
N ALA A 226 7.86 -11.18 21.60
CA ALA A 226 8.86 -12.20 21.91
C ALA A 226 10.13 -11.56 22.49
N LEU A 227 10.58 -12.03 23.64
CA LEU A 227 11.76 -11.52 24.35
C LEU A 227 13.03 -11.88 23.56
N ILE A 228 13.84 -10.87 23.20
CA ILE A 228 15.02 -11.11 22.36
C ILE A 228 16.13 -11.85 23.11
N ASN A 229 16.89 -12.64 22.35
CA ASN A 229 18.19 -13.13 22.81
C ASN A 229 19.21 -11.98 22.74
N PRO A 230 19.98 -11.71 23.81
CA PRO A 230 20.99 -10.67 23.80
C PRO A 230 21.96 -10.80 22.61
N GLY A 231 22.16 -9.70 21.86
CA GLY A 231 23.03 -9.66 20.69
C GLY A 231 22.43 -10.25 19.40
N ALA A 232 21.25 -10.89 19.45
CA ALA A 232 20.63 -11.46 18.26
C ALA A 232 19.89 -10.43 17.40
N VAL A 233 19.37 -9.35 18.02
CA VAL A 233 18.58 -8.30 17.35
C VAL A 233 19.22 -6.94 17.63
N ASP A 234 19.25 -6.05 16.64
CA ASP A 234 19.72 -4.67 16.79
C ASP A 234 18.82 -3.89 17.75
N THR A 235 19.39 -3.49 18.88
CA THR A 235 18.68 -2.77 19.94
C THR A 235 18.39 -1.31 19.62
N ASN A 236 18.82 -0.80 18.46
CA ASN A 236 18.37 0.51 17.98
C ASN A 236 16.95 0.46 17.40
N GLY A 237 16.37 -0.73 17.20
CA GLY A 237 15.04 -0.89 16.60
C GLY A 237 15.02 -0.69 15.08
N THR A 238 16.17 -0.83 14.43
CA THR A 238 16.34 -0.60 12.99
C THR A 238 15.43 -1.52 12.17
N ILE A 239 14.69 -0.92 11.23
CA ILE A 239 13.83 -1.61 10.26
C ILE A 239 14.44 -1.46 8.86
N PHE A 240 14.47 -2.56 8.12
CA PHE A 240 15.05 -2.62 6.79
C PHE A 240 14.35 -1.66 5.81
N LEU A 241 15.13 -0.87 5.07
CA LEU A 241 14.68 0.11 4.05
C LEU A 241 13.82 1.29 4.56
N LEU A 242 13.74 1.53 5.88
CA LEU A 242 12.85 2.56 6.44
C LEU A 242 13.47 3.97 6.52
N GLY A 243 14.72 4.14 6.12
CA GLY A 243 15.50 5.35 6.34
C GLY A 243 15.10 6.58 5.52
N SER A 244 15.68 7.71 5.92
CA SER A 244 15.58 9.01 5.25
C SER A 244 16.67 9.23 4.21
N THR A 245 17.65 8.33 4.14
CA THR A 245 18.73 8.34 3.14
C THR A 245 18.66 7.08 2.30
N ALA A 246 19.34 7.11 1.16
CA ALA A 246 19.47 5.96 0.28
C ALA A 246 20.90 5.87 -0.23
N THR A 247 21.46 4.66 -0.22
CA THR A 247 22.73 4.37 -0.87
C THR A 247 22.45 3.92 -2.31
N GLY A 248 22.74 4.80 -3.28
CA GLY A 248 22.27 4.62 -4.65
C GLY A 248 20.77 4.95 -4.75
N ASN A 249 19.91 3.96 -5.00
CA ASN A 249 18.46 4.07 -4.85
C ASN A 249 17.87 2.96 -3.96
N VAL A 250 18.69 2.35 -3.11
CA VAL A 250 18.19 1.42 -2.09
C VAL A 250 18.08 2.24 -0.80
N PRO A 251 16.86 2.41 -0.24
CA PRO A 251 16.68 3.09 1.03
C PRO A 251 17.55 2.45 2.11
N ASP A 252 18.24 3.26 2.91
CA ASP A 252 19.02 2.75 4.02
C ASP A 252 18.08 2.23 5.12
N PRO A 253 18.48 1.22 5.91
CA PRO A 253 17.70 0.80 7.06
C PRO A 253 17.73 1.88 8.15
N ALA A 254 16.61 2.06 8.86
CA ALA A 254 16.53 3.00 9.98
C ALA A 254 15.45 2.57 10.98
N PRO A 255 15.56 2.96 12.25
CA PRO A 255 14.51 2.69 13.23
C PRO A 255 13.29 3.59 13.03
N PRO A 256 12.08 3.18 13.48
CA PRO A 256 10.93 4.09 13.51
C PRO A 256 11.15 5.22 14.52
N HIS A 257 10.23 6.19 14.56
CA HIS A 257 10.22 7.17 15.65
C HIS A 257 9.87 6.49 16.97
N LYS A 258 10.65 6.77 18.03
CA LYS A 258 10.46 6.17 19.36
C LYS A 258 9.17 6.67 20.02
N GLY A 259 8.59 5.84 20.90
CA GLY A 259 7.50 6.24 21.79
C GLY A 259 6.21 5.46 21.60
N MET A 260 5.06 6.13 21.70
CA MET A 260 3.74 5.49 21.71
C MET A 260 3.07 5.41 20.33
N GLY A 261 3.72 5.93 19.30
CA GLY A 261 3.14 6.07 17.96
C GLY A 261 2.09 7.18 17.84
N ALA A 262 1.55 7.33 16.65
CA ALA A 262 0.58 8.34 16.26
C ALA A 262 -0.78 7.70 15.91
N ALA A 263 -1.87 8.45 16.07
CA ALA A 263 -3.18 8.02 15.63
C ALA A 263 -3.29 8.11 14.11
N ALA A 264 -3.97 7.14 13.49
CA ALA A 264 -4.24 7.16 12.06
C ALA A 264 -5.34 8.17 11.71
N ASN A 265 -5.16 8.86 10.58
CA ASN A 265 -6.17 9.74 10.00
C ASN A 265 -6.42 9.33 8.55
N VAL A 266 -7.63 9.51 8.06
CA VAL A 266 -7.95 9.30 6.63
C VAL A 266 -7.04 10.20 5.78
N GLY A 267 -6.43 9.62 4.75
CA GLY A 267 -5.47 10.29 3.87
C GLY A 267 -4.05 10.38 4.42
N LEU A 268 -3.76 9.84 5.61
CA LEU A 268 -2.38 9.78 6.12
C LEU A 268 -1.52 8.89 5.21
N SER A 269 -0.46 9.47 4.63
CA SER A 269 0.54 8.74 3.88
C SER A 269 1.36 7.83 4.80
N VAL A 270 1.37 6.55 4.50
CA VAL A 270 1.99 5.49 5.29
C VAL A 270 2.96 4.63 4.49
N ALA A 271 3.90 4.00 5.18
CA ALA A 271 4.82 3.02 4.63
C ALA A 271 4.92 1.81 5.56
N LYS A 272 5.38 0.68 5.03
CA LYS A 272 5.81 -0.47 5.83
C LYS A 272 6.97 -1.18 5.15
N SER A 273 7.76 -1.92 5.91
CA SER A 273 8.74 -2.88 5.39
C SER A 273 8.37 -4.28 5.86
N GLY A 274 8.09 -5.17 4.92
CA GLY A 274 7.64 -6.53 5.20
C GLY A 274 8.43 -7.58 4.42
N ARG A 275 8.37 -8.83 4.91
CA ARG A 275 9.04 -9.98 4.32
C ARG A 275 8.84 -10.09 2.80
N THR A 276 7.59 -10.02 2.34
CA THR A 276 7.20 -10.50 1.00
C THR A 276 7.15 -9.37 -0.01
N THR A 277 6.57 -8.22 0.34
CA THR A 277 6.50 -7.09 -0.60
C THR A 277 7.64 -6.10 -0.37
N GLY A 278 8.50 -6.32 0.62
CA GLY A 278 9.54 -5.37 0.99
C GLY A 278 8.94 -4.08 1.51
N LEU A 279 9.57 -2.96 1.15
CA LEU A 279 9.05 -1.66 1.47
C LEU A 279 7.99 -1.19 0.46
N THR A 280 6.81 -0.86 0.98
CA THR A 280 5.68 -0.34 0.19
C THR A 280 5.12 0.91 0.85
N CYS A 281 4.55 1.80 0.02
CA CYS A 281 3.98 3.06 0.46
C CYS A 281 2.52 3.15 0.03
N SER A 282 1.64 3.73 0.83
CA SER A 282 0.24 3.98 0.46
C SER A 282 -0.37 5.05 1.36
N THR A 283 -1.70 5.13 1.43
CA THR A 283 -2.47 6.04 2.27
C THR A 283 -3.51 5.28 3.08
N VAL A 284 -3.77 5.75 4.29
CA VAL A 284 -4.90 5.30 5.11
C VAL A 284 -6.20 5.64 4.39
N GLY A 285 -6.92 4.61 3.92
CA GLY A 285 -8.15 4.74 3.15
C GLY A 285 -9.39 4.86 4.02
N ALA A 286 -9.42 4.16 5.16
CA ALA A 286 -10.50 4.26 6.13
C ALA A 286 -9.98 4.04 7.55
N ILE A 287 -10.67 4.64 8.52
CA ILE A 287 -10.41 4.49 9.95
C ILE A 287 -11.66 3.98 10.65
N ALA A 288 -11.49 3.58 11.91
CA ALA A 288 -12.58 3.08 12.75
C ALA A 288 -13.36 1.92 12.11
N ILE A 289 -12.69 1.11 11.27
CA ILE A 289 -13.38 0.02 10.59
C ILE A 289 -13.67 -1.09 11.61
N SER A 290 -14.91 -1.53 11.68
CA SER A 290 -15.22 -2.87 12.19
C SER A 290 -15.09 -3.82 11.02
N THR A 291 -14.33 -4.91 11.15
CA THR A 291 -14.00 -5.80 10.04
C THR A 291 -13.96 -7.26 10.46
N ARG A 292 -14.42 -8.14 9.56
CA ARG A 292 -14.33 -9.60 9.69
C ARG A 292 -13.11 -10.09 8.95
N VAL A 293 -12.24 -10.82 9.65
CA VAL A 293 -11.04 -11.40 9.05
C VAL A 293 -11.05 -12.90 9.26
N GLN A 294 -10.84 -13.63 8.16
CA GLN A 294 -10.75 -15.08 8.17
C GLN A 294 -9.33 -15.53 8.50
N TYR A 295 -9.21 -16.59 9.30
CA TYR A 295 -7.96 -17.21 9.76
C TYR A 295 -8.02 -18.73 9.61
N GLN A 296 -6.84 -19.36 9.68
CA GLN A 296 -6.68 -20.81 9.79
C GLN A 296 -5.96 -21.18 11.08
N THR A 297 -6.38 -22.28 11.71
CA THR A 297 -5.77 -22.80 12.96
C THR A 297 -4.40 -23.44 12.75
N GLY A 298 -4.02 -23.75 11.51
CA GLY A 298 -2.69 -24.24 11.17
C GLY A 298 -2.16 -23.62 9.89
N CYS A 299 -0.85 -23.72 9.70
CA CYS A 299 -0.22 -23.22 8.50
C CYS A 299 -0.76 -23.93 7.24
N GLY A 300 -1.51 -23.21 6.39
CA GLY A 300 -2.12 -23.72 5.17
C GLY A 300 -3.11 -24.87 5.38
N THR A 301 -3.52 -25.13 6.62
CA THR A 301 -4.27 -26.33 7.01
C THR A 301 -5.18 -26.03 8.21
N GLY A 302 -6.09 -26.96 8.53
CA GLY A 302 -6.95 -26.85 9.70
C GLY A 302 -8.26 -26.12 9.42
N THR A 303 -8.95 -25.78 10.50
CA THR A 303 -10.29 -25.18 10.46
C THR A 303 -10.20 -23.68 10.20
N MET A 304 -11.06 -23.22 9.29
CA MET A 304 -11.31 -21.80 9.09
C MET A 304 -12.08 -21.23 10.29
N PHE A 305 -11.65 -20.08 10.79
CA PHE A 305 -12.41 -19.30 11.76
C PHE A 305 -12.42 -17.82 11.35
N THR A 306 -13.33 -17.04 11.93
CA THR A 306 -13.47 -15.61 11.63
C THR A 306 -13.41 -14.81 12.92
N VAL A 307 -12.56 -13.80 12.94
CA VAL A 307 -12.46 -12.84 14.05
C VAL A 307 -13.06 -11.52 13.58
N THR A 308 -13.86 -10.89 14.45
CA THR A 308 -14.37 -9.54 14.22
C THR A 308 -13.55 -8.57 15.05
N TYR A 309 -12.90 -7.63 14.37
CA TYR A 309 -12.18 -6.52 14.99
C TYR A 309 -12.99 -5.24 14.88
N GLN A 310 -12.80 -4.33 15.82
CA GLN A 310 -13.41 -3.00 15.85
C GLN A 310 -12.34 -1.92 15.88
N ASN A 311 -12.66 -0.71 15.44
CA ASN A 311 -11.73 0.42 15.47
C ASN A 311 -10.43 0.22 14.66
N GLN A 312 -10.45 -0.57 13.60
CA GLN A 312 -9.24 -0.88 12.83
C GLN A 312 -8.94 0.18 11.77
N ILE A 313 -7.80 0.05 11.10
CA ILE A 313 -7.36 0.92 10.02
C ILE A 313 -7.32 0.13 8.71
N SER A 314 -7.83 0.72 7.63
CA SER A 314 -7.66 0.21 6.27
C SER A 314 -6.63 1.07 5.54
N VAL A 315 -5.66 0.43 4.92
CA VAL A 315 -4.69 1.05 4.02
C VAL A 315 -5.02 0.61 2.60
N SER A 316 -5.16 1.58 1.70
CA SER A 316 -5.61 1.30 0.34
C SER A 316 -4.54 0.67 -0.53
N GLY A 317 -4.96 -0.10 -1.54
CA GLY A 317 -4.09 -0.71 -2.54
C GLY A 317 -3.79 -2.16 -2.23
N GLY A 318 -4.27 -3.07 -3.09
CA GLY A 318 -4.07 -4.52 -2.93
C GLY A 318 -2.60 -4.95 -3.02
N THR A 319 -1.71 -4.09 -3.52
CA THR A 319 -0.26 -4.34 -3.54
C THR A 319 0.48 -3.71 -2.37
N PHE A 320 -0.21 -3.07 -1.41
CA PHE A 320 0.45 -2.54 -0.22
C PHE A 320 0.99 -3.66 0.65
N SER A 321 0.29 -4.79 0.74
CA SER A 321 0.80 -5.97 1.43
C SER A 321 0.43 -7.25 0.70
N SER A 322 1.22 -8.28 0.91
CA SER A 322 0.88 -9.65 0.54
C SER A 322 1.02 -10.56 1.76
N GLN A 323 0.65 -11.83 1.57
CA GLN A 323 0.90 -12.88 2.52
C GLN A 323 2.38 -12.92 2.93
N GLY A 324 2.65 -13.05 4.23
CA GLY A 324 4.00 -12.96 4.81
C GLY A 324 4.40 -11.56 5.28
N ASP A 325 3.73 -10.49 4.84
CA ASP A 325 3.96 -9.14 5.40
C ASP A 325 3.28 -8.94 6.76
N SER A 326 2.40 -9.86 7.16
CA SER A 326 1.83 -9.93 8.51
C SER A 326 2.89 -9.69 9.57
N GLY A 327 2.62 -8.76 10.47
CA GLY A 327 3.51 -8.37 11.56
C GLY A 327 4.37 -7.15 11.23
N SER A 328 4.36 -6.67 9.98
CA SER A 328 5.07 -5.44 9.61
C SER A 328 4.49 -4.23 10.35
N LEU A 329 5.37 -3.35 10.82
CA LEU A 329 4.97 -2.05 11.35
C LEU A 329 4.60 -1.11 10.20
N ILE A 330 3.40 -0.55 10.25
CA ILE A 330 2.98 0.55 9.39
C ILE A 330 3.34 1.86 10.09
N VAL A 331 4.09 2.71 9.39
CA VAL A 331 4.54 4.02 9.88
C VAL A 331 4.05 5.17 9.01
N SER A 332 4.02 6.39 9.53
CA SER A 332 3.84 7.59 8.71
C SER A 332 5.03 7.81 7.77
N GLN A 333 4.80 8.26 6.54
CA GLN A 333 5.89 8.51 5.60
C GLN A 333 6.76 9.72 5.98
N GLY A 334 6.16 10.76 6.59
CA GLY A 334 6.87 12.01 6.87
C GLY A 334 7.76 11.98 8.11
N SER A 335 7.45 11.12 9.06
CA SER A 335 8.08 11.11 10.39
C SER A 335 8.47 9.73 10.90
N ALA A 336 8.14 8.66 10.17
CA ALA A 336 8.32 7.27 10.60
C ALA A 336 7.64 6.97 11.96
N ASP A 337 6.55 7.69 12.28
CA ASP A 337 5.75 7.42 13.47
C ASP A 337 5.05 6.07 13.34
N PRO A 338 5.13 5.15 14.32
CA PRO A 338 4.29 3.96 14.38
C PRO A 338 2.79 4.33 14.29
N VAL A 339 2.06 3.75 13.34
CA VAL A 339 0.62 4.02 13.12
C VAL A 339 -0.23 2.78 13.38
N ALA A 340 0.18 1.64 12.82
CA ALA A 340 -0.58 0.40 12.91
C ALA A 340 0.31 -0.84 12.80
N LEU A 341 -0.15 -1.97 13.31
CA LEU A 341 0.43 -3.28 13.07
C LEU A 341 -0.37 -3.98 11.96
N LEU A 342 0.26 -4.26 10.81
CA LEU A 342 -0.38 -4.97 9.70
C LEU A 342 -0.71 -6.40 10.12
N TYR A 343 -1.94 -6.85 9.91
CA TYR A 343 -2.36 -8.21 10.28
C TYR A 343 -3.12 -8.99 9.20
N GLY A 344 -3.68 -8.32 8.19
CA GLY A 344 -4.40 -8.99 7.12
C GLY A 344 -4.70 -8.08 5.95
N GLY A 345 -5.44 -8.59 4.98
CA GLY A 345 -5.83 -7.82 3.80
C GLY A 345 -6.74 -8.57 2.85
N SER A 346 -7.08 -7.90 1.77
CA SER A 346 -7.87 -8.37 0.62
C SER A 346 -7.13 -8.01 -0.68
N ASP A 347 -7.74 -8.31 -1.82
CA ASP A 347 -7.23 -7.90 -3.13
C ASP A 347 -7.30 -6.38 -3.39
N THR A 348 -7.88 -5.58 -2.49
CA THR A 348 -8.01 -4.12 -2.65
C THR A 348 -7.38 -3.30 -1.53
N ASP A 349 -7.33 -3.82 -0.30
CA ASP A 349 -6.92 -3.08 0.88
C ASP A 349 -6.26 -4.01 1.91
N SER A 350 -5.33 -3.44 2.68
CA SER A 350 -4.74 -4.05 3.86
C SER A 350 -5.42 -3.53 5.12
N VAL A 351 -5.43 -4.34 6.19
CA VAL A 351 -5.97 -3.96 7.49
C VAL A 351 -4.90 -4.02 8.58
N GLY A 352 -4.89 -3.02 9.45
CA GLY A 352 -3.92 -2.85 10.52
C GLY A 352 -4.57 -2.52 11.87
N ASN A 353 -4.05 -3.11 12.95
CA ASN A 353 -4.45 -2.77 14.31
C ASN A 353 -3.85 -1.41 14.69
N PRO A 354 -4.63 -0.44 15.19
CA PRO A 354 -4.08 0.82 15.69
C PRO A 354 -3.03 0.57 16.75
N ILE A 355 -1.92 1.29 16.67
CA ILE A 355 -0.78 0.95 17.51
C ILE A 355 -1.05 1.18 19.00
N GLN A 356 -1.92 2.13 19.35
CA GLN A 356 -2.34 2.36 20.73
C GLN A 356 -3.10 1.15 21.31
N ASP A 357 -3.90 0.47 20.49
CA ASP A 357 -4.64 -0.74 20.88
C ASP A 357 -3.67 -1.92 21.05
N VAL A 358 -2.66 -2.02 20.17
CA VAL A 358 -1.60 -3.03 20.27
C VAL A 358 -0.79 -2.85 21.56
N LEU A 359 -0.33 -1.64 21.86
CA LEU A 359 0.42 -1.36 23.08
C LEU A 359 -0.42 -1.60 24.34
N ALA A 360 -1.73 -1.33 24.30
CA ALA A 360 -2.64 -1.63 25.40
C ALA A 360 -2.82 -3.15 25.60
N ALA A 361 -3.02 -3.92 24.53
CA ALA A 361 -3.14 -5.37 24.61
C ALA A 361 -1.84 -6.05 25.04
N MET A 362 -0.70 -5.42 24.77
CA MET A 362 0.62 -5.89 25.19
C MET A 362 1.04 -5.32 26.54
N ALA A 363 0.14 -4.75 27.35
CA ALA A 363 0.45 -4.36 28.73
C ALA A 363 0.79 -5.58 29.59
N ASP A 364 1.64 -5.42 30.62
CA ASP A 364 1.85 -6.46 31.62
C ASP A 364 0.70 -6.51 32.63
N SER A 365 0.75 -7.44 33.58
CA SER A 365 -0.30 -7.65 34.59
C SER A 365 -0.53 -6.45 35.52
N VAL A 366 0.41 -5.50 35.58
CA VAL A 366 0.29 -4.26 36.37
C VAL A 366 -0.02 -3.04 35.50
N GLY A 367 -0.20 -3.23 34.18
CA GLY A 367 -0.62 -2.19 33.25
C GLY A 367 0.52 -1.44 32.55
N ASN A 368 1.79 -1.84 32.72
CA ASN A 368 2.88 -1.20 31.98
C ASN A 368 2.82 -1.61 30.51
N LYS A 369 2.68 -0.61 29.64
CA LYS A 369 2.66 -0.81 28.19
C LYS A 369 4.09 -0.80 27.64
N PRO A 370 4.38 -1.62 26.62
CA PRO A 370 5.61 -1.45 25.86
C PRO A 370 5.60 -0.10 25.12
N VAL A 371 6.79 0.37 24.75
CA VAL A 371 7.01 1.55 23.91
C VAL A 371 7.89 1.18 22.72
N PHE A 372 7.71 1.83 21.58
CA PHE A 372 8.58 1.60 20.42
C PHE A 372 10.00 2.07 20.70
N VAL A 373 10.93 1.19 20.40
CA VAL A 373 12.35 1.53 20.34
C VAL A 373 12.62 2.15 18.98
N GLY A 374 13.34 3.26 18.98
CA GLY A 374 13.80 3.84 17.73
C GLY A 374 14.44 5.21 17.87
N SER A 375 14.43 5.97 16.77
CA SER A 375 15.05 7.29 16.70
C SER A 375 14.36 8.27 17.66
N ALA A 376 15.15 9.15 18.28
CA ALA A 376 14.64 10.26 19.06
C ALA A 376 14.07 11.40 18.21
N SER A 377 14.49 11.47 16.95
CA SER A 377 14.07 12.49 15.99
C SER A 377 13.26 11.82 14.89
N ALA A 378 12.13 12.42 14.54
CA ALA A 378 11.36 12.03 13.37
C ALA A 378 12.22 12.15 12.09
N HIS A 379 12.00 11.24 11.14
CA HIS A 379 12.61 11.31 9.82
C HIS A 379 11.65 10.78 8.76
N PRO A 380 11.77 11.24 7.51
CA PRO A 380 10.94 10.70 6.43
C PRO A 380 11.39 9.29 6.04
N VAL A 381 10.49 8.54 5.41
CA VAL A 381 10.79 7.28 4.71
C VAL A 381 11.05 7.63 3.24
N ILE A 382 12.33 7.78 2.88
CA ILE A 382 12.70 8.38 1.58
C ILE A 382 12.22 7.57 0.39
N ALA A 383 12.13 6.26 0.56
CA ALA A 383 11.71 5.33 -0.47
C ALA A 383 10.39 5.72 -1.13
N CYS A 384 9.42 6.26 -0.39
CA CYS A 384 8.12 6.65 -0.93
C CYS A 384 8.18 7.83 -1.92
N THR A 385 9.36 8.46 -2.03
CA THR A 385 9.67 9.51 -3.00
C THR A 385 10.69 9.08 -4.06
N LEU A 386 11.30 7.89 -3.89
CA LEU A 386 12.27 7.38 -4.84
C LEU A 386 11.58 6.73 -6.04
N PRO A 387 12.03 7.03 -7.28
CA PRO A 387 11.65 6.27 -8.45
C PRO A 387 12.02 4.81 -8.22
N GLY A 388 11.08 3.87 -8.32
CA GLY A 388 11.39 2.47 -8.00
C GLY A 388 10.59 1.84 -6.87
N PHE A 389 10.06 2.67 -5.99
CA PHE A 389 9.23 2.26 -4.87
C PHE A 389 7.87 2.91 -5.08
N SER A 390 7.08 2.34 -5.99
CA SER A 390 5.77 2.89 -6.30
C SER A 390 4.86 2.87 -5.07
N ALA A 391 4.04 3.92 -4.93
CA ALA A 391 2.84 3.83 -4.13
C ALA A 391 2.05 2.56 -4.53
N ALA A 392 1.48 1.88 -3.55
CA ALA A 392 0.68 0.69 -3.76
C ALA A 392 -0.35 1.00 -4.84
N THR A 393 -0.32 0.21 -5.90
CA THR A 393 -1.23 0.43 -7.00
C THR A 393 -2.58 -0.16 -6.61
N THR A 394 -3.63 0.64 -6.68
CA THR A 394 -4.98 0.11 -6.62
C THR A 394 -5.13 -0.82 -7.81
N THR A 395 -5.31 -2.12 -7.56
CA THR A 395 -5.90 -3.03 -8.54
C THR A 395 -7.22 -2.36 -8.95
N ALA A 396 -7.30 -1.93 -10.21
CA ALA A 396 -8.56 -1.47 -10.77
C ALA A 396 -9.57 -2.56 -10.45
N GLN A 397 -10.62 -2.22 -9.68
CA GLN A 397 -11.73 -3.14 -9.50
C GLN A 397 -12.09 -3.59 -10.90
N SER A 398 -12.03 -4.91 -11.14
CA SER A 398 -12.30 -5.48 -12.44
C SER A 398 -13.59 -4.82 -12.93
N SER A 399 -13.49 -4.08 -14.03
CA SER A 399 -14.63 -3.60 -14.81
C SER A 399 -15.35 -4.78 -15.48
N LEU A 400 -15.54 -5.88 -14.73
CA LEU A 400 -16.63 -6.80 -14.98
C LEU A 400 -17.85 -5.91 -14.99
N ALA A 401 -18.30 -5.64 -16.20
CA ALA A 401 -19.20 -4.58 -16.53
C ALA A 401 -20.39 -4.57 -15.56
N LEU A 402 -20.31 -3.73 -14.53
CA LEU A 402 -21.50 -3.25 -13.84
C LEU A 402 -22.36 -2.68 -14.95
N GLN A 403 -23.40 -3.43 -15.30
CA GLN A 403 -24.34 -3.15 -16.36
C GLN A 403 -24.65 -1.66 -16.27
N ARG A 404 -24.21 -0.88 -17.26
CA ARG A 404 -24.24 0.59 -17.19
C ARG A 404 -25.66 1.01 -16.82
N GLN A 405 -25.87 1.33 -15.55
CA GLN A 405 -27.18 1.80 -15.10
C GLN A 405 -27.49 3.08 -15.89
N SER A 406 -28.77 3.21 -16.28
CA SER A 406 -29.25 4.37 -17.02
C SER A 406 -28.99 5.64 -16.21
N LEU A 407 -28.52 6.70 -16.88
CA LEU A 407 -28.41 8.03 -16.27
C LEU A 407 -29.76 8.76 -16.19
N ALA A 408 -30.83 8.19 -16.74
CA ALA A 408 -32.16 8.81 -16.79
C ALA A 408 -32.71 9.23 -15.41
N PRO A 409 -32.56 8.45 -14.32
CA PRO A 409 -33.00 8.88 -13.00
C PRO A 409 -32.25 10.12 -12.50
N ALA A 410 -30.93 10.20 -12.73
CA ALA A 410 -30.15 11.39 -12.42
C ALA A 410 -30.54 12.58 -13.29
N ALA A 411 -30.86 12.37 -14.57
CA ALA A 411 -31.32 13.44 -15.45
C ALA A 411 -32.65 14.01 -14.98
N ALA A 412 -33.61 13.15 -14.62
CA ALA A 412 -34.89 13.58 -14.06
C ALA A 412 -34.71 14.37 -12.75
N ALA A 413 -33.89 13.86 -11.81
CA ALA A 413 -33.60 14.55 -10.57
C ALA A 413 -32.92 15.92 -10.80
N ARG A 414 -31.94 15.97 -11.71
CA ARG A 414 -31.28 17.22 -12.12
C ARG A 414 -32.30 18.21 -12.68
N ASP A 415 -33.16 17.79 -13.61
CA ASP A 415 -34.06 18.70 -14.33
C ASP A 415 -35.14 19.31 -13.40
N ILE A 416 -35.58 18.57 -12.39
CA ILE A 416 -36.49 19.07 -11.33
C ILE A 416 -35.82 20.20 -10.54
N HIS A 417 -34.54 20.03 -10.16
CA HIS A 417 -33.84 20.90 -9.22
C HIS A 417 -32.91 21.93 -9.87
N ALA A 418 -32.75 21.89 -11.20
CA ALA A 418 -31.75 22.68 -11.94
C ALA A 418 -31.86 24.19 -11.66
N ASN A 419 -33.06 24.75 -11.69
CA ASN A 419 -33.27 26.19 -11.48
C ASN A 419 -32.86 26.62 -10.07
N GLN A 420 -33.17 25.81 -9.05
CA GLN A 420 -32.81 26.11 -7.67
C GLN A 420 -31.29 25.98 -7.47
N LEU A 421 -30.68 24.92 -8.01
CA LEU A 421 -29.25 24.69 -7.90
C LEU A 421 -28.45 25.80 -8.59
N LEU A 422 -28.84 26.19 -9.80
CA LEU A 422 -28.16 27.25 -10.59
C LEU A 422 -28.39 28.66 -10.04
N ALA A 423 -29.35 28.86 -9.13
CA ALA A 423 -29.49 30.11 -8.41
C ALA A 423 -28.42 30.30 -7.32
N ASN A 424 -27.76 29.21 -6.90
CA ASN A 424 -26.65 29.28 -5.97
C ASN A 424 -25.37 29.73 -6.70
N PRO A 425 -24.75 30.86 -6.33
CA PRO A 425 -23.56 31.36 -7.02
C PRO A 425 -22.37 30.39 -6.97
N TYR A 426 -22.31 29.51 -5.96
CA TYR A 426 -21.29 28.47 -5.87
C TYR A 426 -21.47 27.37 -6.94
N VAL A 427 -22.70 27.15 -7.43
CA VAL A 427 -23.01 26.16 -8.45
C VAL A 427 -23.05 26.83 -9.82
N ARG A 428 -22.10 26.47 -10.66
CA ARG A 428 -21.93 27.07 -11.98
C ARG A 428 -22.70 26.31 -13.07
N ALA A 429 -22.73 24.99 -12.96
CA ALA A 429 -23.46 24.12 -13.87
C ALA A 429 -23.95 22.86 -13.17
N VAL A 430 -24.96 22.23 -13.77
CA VAL A 430 -25.49 20.94 -13.32
C VAL A 430 -25.51 19.94 -14.47
N GLY A 431 -25.07 18.72 -14.21
CA GLY A 431 -24.96 17.68 -15.22
C GLY A 431 -25.36 16.31 -14.67
N VAL A 432 -25.09 15.27 -15.43
CA VAL A 432 -25.29 13.88 -14.98
C VAL A 432 -24.07 13.04 -15.28
N GLY A 433 -23.77 12.10 -14.39
CA GLY A 433 -22.63 11.23 -14.53
C GLY A 433 -22.76 10.04 -13.61
N ARG A 434 -21.61 9.48 -13.23
CA ARG A 434 -21.54 8.34 -12.33
C ARG A 434 -20.92 8.75 -11.00
N SER A 435 -21.44 8.14 -9.94
CA SER A 435 -20.84 8.21 -8.61
C SER A 435 -19.47 7.49 -8.61
N ILE A 436 -18.51 8.08 -7.90
CA ILE A 436 -17.25 7.43 -7.54
C ILE A 436 -17.41 6.68 -6.22
N ASP A 437 -18.24 7.19 -5.30
CA ASP A 437 -18.49 6.57 -4.00
C ASP A 437 -19.24 5.24 -4.11
N HIS A 438 -20.09 5.09 -5.13
CA HIS A 438 -20.72 3.83 -5.47
C HIS A 438 -20.57 3.60 -6.98
N GLN A 439 -19.55 2.83 -7.35
CA GLN A 439 -19.23 2.64 -8.76
C GLN A 439 -20.43 2.10 -9.54
N GLY A 440 -20.71 2.75 -10.66
CA GLY A 440 -21.77 2.33 -11.58
C GLY A 440 -23.14 3.00 -11.34
N GLU A 441 -23.39 3.59 -10.18
CA GLU A 441 -24.64 4.29 -9.88
C GLU A 441 -24.70 5.66 -10.57
N PRO A 442 -25.90 6.09 -11.04
CA PRO A 442 -26.08 7.42 -11.60
C PRO A 442 -25.96 8.49 -10.51
N ALA A 443 -25.37 9.63 -10.86
CA ALA A 443 -25.21 10.78 -9.97
C ALA A 443 -25.54 12.09 -10.68
N VAL A 444 -26.11 13.04 -9.93
CA VAL A 444 -26.26 14.43 -10.38
C VAL A 444 -24.93 15.15 -10.18
N LEU A 445 -24.36 15.69 -11.26
CA LEU A 445 -23.12 16.44 -11.18
C LEU A 445 -23.42 17.89 -10.77
N LEU A 446 -22.72 18.37 -9.75
CA LEU A 446 -22.74 19.76 -9.30
C LEU A 446 -21.38 20.37 -9.62
N VAL A 447 -21.31 21.14 -10.72
CA VAL A 447 -20.07 21.80 -11.12
C VAL A 447 -19.95 23.11 -10.37
N VAL A 448 -18.95 23.21 -9.49
CA VAL A 448 -18.80 24.32 -8.55
C VAL A 448 -17.69 25.28 -8.96
N ASP A 449 -17.87 26.58 -8.70
CA ASP A 449 -16.84 27.59 -8.95
C ASP A 449 -16.04 27.86 -7.65
N PRO A 450 -14.76 27.44 -7.55
CA PRO A 450 -13.98 27.58 -6.33
C PRO A 450 -13.62 29.03 -6.00
N SER A 451 -13.85 29.99 -6.91
CA SER A 451 -13.68 31.43 -6.63
C SER A 451 -14.84 32.01 -5.80
N GLN A 452 -15.97 31.31 -5.74
CA GLN A 452 -17.15 31.72 -5.00
C GLN A 452 -17.10 31.20 -3.57
N LEU A 453 -17.87 31.84 -2.68
CA LEU A 453 -18.00 31.38 -1.30
C LEU A 453 -18.63 29.97 -1.29
N ARG A 454 -17.96 29.01 -0.65
CA ARG A 454 -18.47 27.64 -0.51
C ARG A 454 -19.77 27.66 0.30
N THR A 455 -20.80 27.07 -0.27
CA THR A 455 -22.08 26.79 0.40
C THR A 455 -22.29 25.29 0.54
N GLU A 456 -23.09 24.86 1.51
CA GLU A 456 -23.52 23.46 1.59
C GLU A 456 -24.34 23.07 0.36
N LEU A 457 -24.08 21.87 -0.16
CA LEU A 457 -24.77 21.31 -1.32
C LEU A 457 -25.48 20.01 -0.89
N PRO A 458 -26.66 19.71 -1.46
CA PRO A 458 -27.39 18.51 -1.09
C PRO A 458 -26.59 17.26 -1.43
N ALA A 459 -26.51 16.31 -0.51
CA ALA A 459 -25.81 15.03 -0.73
C ALA A 459 -26.58 14.08 -1.67
N MET A 460 -27.89 14.28 -1.78
CA MET A 460 -28.77 13.56 -2.71
C MET A 460 -29.92 14.44 -3.20
N LEU A 461 -30.48 14.10 -4.37
CA LEU A 461 -31.66 14.71 -4.97
C LEU A 461 -32.57 13.58 -5.47
N GLU A 462 -33.82 13.52 -5.03
CA GLU A 462 -34.75 12.43 -5.38
C GLU A 462 -34.17 11.02 -5.12
N GLY A 463 -33.38 10.87 -4.05
CA GLY A 463 -32.68 9.62 -3.73
C GLY A 463 -31.47 9.30 -4.62
N ILE A 464 -31.10 10.20 -5.53
CA ILE A 464 -29.91 10.08 -6.39
C ILE A 464 -28.73 10.84 -5.75
N ARG A 465 -27.56 10.21 -5.67
CA ARG A 465 -26.32 10.82 -5.16
C ARG A 465 -25.94 12.07 -5.96
N THR A 466 -25.35 13.06 -5.29
CA THR A 466 -24.70 14.19 -5.97
C THR A 466 -23.18 14.00 -6.00
N ARG A 467 -22.54 14.44 -7.09
CA ARG A 467 -21.08 14.49 -7.24
C ARG A 467 -20.63 15.91 -7.53
N ILE A 468 -19.82 16.47 -6.65
CA ILE A 468 -19.21 17.78 -6.75
C ILE A 468 -18.01 17.69 -7.68
N VAL A 469 -18.00 18.55 -8.69
CA VAL A 469 -16.95 18.61 -9.71
C VAL A 469 -16.37 20.03 -9.68
N PRO A 470 -15.10 20.22 -9.30
CA PRO A 470 -14.47 21.53 -9.35
C PRO A 470 -14.43 22.05 -10.79
N GLY A 471 -15.15 23.14 -11.06
CA GLY A 471 -15.17 23.83 -12.35
C GLY A 471 -14.45 25.16 -12.24
N GLY A 472 -13.38 25.35 -13.01
CA GLY A 472 -12.72 26.65 -13.08
C GLY A 472 -13.60 27.74 -13.70
N THR A 473 -13.07 28.96 -13.80
CA THR A 473 -13.78 30.09 -14.41
C THR A 473 -14.12 29.90 -15.89
N GLU A 474 -13.58 28.86 -16.53
CA GLU A 474 -13.81 28.48 -17.92
C GLU A 474 -14.86 27.36 -18.09
N ALA A 475 -15.33 26.74 -16.99
CA ALA A 475 -16.33 25.70 -17.07
C ALA A 475 -17.64 26.23 -17.70
N PRO A 476 -18.37 25.43 -18.49
CA PRO A 476 -19.68 25.81 -19.02
C PRO A 476 -20.65 26.21 -17.90
N ARG A 477 -21.66 27.03 -18.21
CA ARG A 477 -22.71 27.45 -17.27
C ARG A 477 -24.04 26.81 -17.62
N GLY A 478 -24.86 26.56 -16.60
CA GLY A 478 -26.24 26.06 -16.77
C GLY A 478 -26.35 24.54 -16.76
N VAL A 479 -27.35 24.00 -17.46
CA VAL A 479 -27.58 22.56 -17.56
C VAL A 479 -26.69 21.97 -18.66
N LEU A 480 -25.88 20.97 -18.30
CA LEU A 480 -24.96 20.30 -19.20
C LEU A 480 -25.62 19.12 -19.90
N ASP A 481 -25.30 18.94 -21.18
CA ASP A 481 -25.55 17.68 -21.86
C ASP A 481 -24.61 16.56 -21.33
N GLU A 482 -24.90 15.31 -21.72
CA GLU A 482 -24.12 14.15 -21.26
C GLU A 482 -22.67 14.20 -21.75
N ALA A 483 -22.42 14.72 -22.96
CA ALA A 483 -21.07 14.79 -23.51
C ALA A 483 -20.22 15.85 -22.81
N GLN A 484 -20.79 17.00 -22.47
CA GLN A 484 -20.18 18.03 -21.65
C GLN A 484 -19.89 17.51 -20.24
N SER A 485 -20.88 16.83 -19.63
CA SER A 485 -20.75 16.22 -18.31
C SER A 485 -19.61 15.21 -18.27
N ALA A 486 -19.52 14.32 -19.26
CA ALA A 486 -18.48 13.29 -19.35
C ALA A 486 -17.07 13.86 -19.55
N ARG A 487 -16.94 15.02 -20.22
CA ARG A 487 -15.65 15.70 -20.38
C ARG A 487 -15.16 16.35 -19.09
N LEU A 488 -16.07 16.94 -18.30
CA LEU A 488 -15.72 17.62 -17.05
C LEU A 488 -15.50 16.65 -15.88
N ALA A 489 -16.24 15.55 -15.87
CA ALA A 489 -16.19 14.54 -14.82
C ALA A 489 -15.93 13.17 -15.44
N PRO A 490 -14.70 12.92 -15.94
CA PRO A 490 -14.36 11.60 -16.43
C PRO A 490 -14.57 10.57 -15.31
N SER A 491 -14.87 9.33 -15.73
CA SER A 491 -14.85 8.18 -14.85
C SER A 491 -13.38 7.90 -14.55
N GLY A 492 -12.82 8.49 -13.48
CA GLY A 492 -11.38 8.52 -13.25
C GLY A 492 -10.99 8.61 -11.77
N GLU A 493 -9.90 7.91 -11.48
CA GLU A 493 -9.33 7.49 -10.18
C GLU A 493 -10.24 6.68 -9.24
N ILE A 494 -9.86 5.40 -9.17
CA ILE A 494 -10.52 4.33 -8.42
C ILE A 494 -9.95 4.38 -6.99
N PHE A 495 -10.62 5.15 -6.13
CA PHE A 495 -10.36 5.28 -4.69
C PHE A 495 -9.23 6.20 -4.22
N SER A 496 -9.26 7.48 -4.62
CA SER A 496 -8.55 8.53 -3.87
C SER A 496 -9.29 8.87 -2.56
N VAL A 497 -8.52 9.29 -1.55
CA VAL A 497 -9.03 9.78 -0.26
C VAL A 497 -8.47 11.16 0.03
N ASN A 498 -9.34 12.04 0.49
CA ASN A 498 -8.99 13.36 1.01
C ASN A 498 -8.87 13.30 2.53
N SER A 499 -8.01 14.16 3.09
CA SER A 499 -7.99 14.40 4.52
C SER A 499 -9.32 14.98 5.00
N LEU A 500 -9.68 14.67 6.24
CA LEU A 500 -10.92 15.12 6.88
C LEU A 500 -10.61 16.04 8.06
N THR A 501 -11.48 17.01 8.30
CA THR A 501 -11.42 17.84 9.51
C THR A 501 -11.89 17.04 10.73
N ALA A 502 -11.53 17.51 11.92
CA ALA A 502 -11.98 16.89 13.17
C ALA A 502 -13.51 16.89 13.29
N GLU A 503 -14.19 17.95 12.83
CA GLU A 503 -15.66 18.01 12.84
C GLU A 503 -16.28 16.93 11.95
N GLN A 504 -15.78 16.76 10.73
CA GLN A 504 -16.24 15.74 9.79
C GLN A 504 -16.06 14.32 10.35
N VAL A 505 -14.90 14.04 10.95
CA VAL A 505 -14.65 12.75 11.61
C VAL A 505 -15.58 12.53 12.81
N THR A 506 -15.86 13.59 13.58
CA THR A 506 -16.74 13.50 14.76
C THR A 506 -18.18 13.22 14.36
N GLN A 507 -18.69 13.92 13.35
CA GLN A 507 -20.02 13.70 12.79
C GLN A 507 -20.16 12.28 12.24
N ALA A 508 -19.22 11.85 11.39
CA ALA A 508 -19.24 10.49 10.83
C ALA A 508 -19.12 9.41 11.90
N ARG A 509 -18.36 9.67 12.99
CA ARG A 509 -18.23 8.74 14.11
C ARG A 509 -19.52 8.56 14.88
N ALA A 510 -20.30 9.62 15.09
CA ALA A 510 -21.60 9.52 15.75
C ALA A 510 -22.54 8.59 14.97
N VAL A 511 -22.60 8.76 13.64
CA VAL A 511 -23.41 7.89 12.77
C VAL A 511 -22.83 6.47 12.70
N HIS A 512 -21.51 6.33 12.60
CA HIS A 512 -20.85 5.02 12.59
C HIS A 512 -21.22 4.19 13.83
N VAL A 513 -21.11 4.78 15.03
CA VAL A 513 -21.43 4.10 16.30
C VAL A 513 -22.90 3.69 16.37
N ALA A 514 -23.81 4.50 15.81
CA ALA A 514 -25.24 4.17 15.79
C ALA A 514 -25.59 2.98 14.88
N HIS A 515 -24.79 2.73 13.84
CA HIS A 515 -25.14 1.82 12.74
C HIS A 515 -24.24 0.59 12.60
N VAL A 516 -23.03 0.60 13.19
CA VAL A 516 -22.02 -0.44 12.96
C VAL A 516 -22.51 -1.85 13.30
N ASP A 517 -23.26 -2.03 14.38
CA ASP A 517 -23.77 -3.35 14.79
C ASP A 517 -24.83 -3.90 13.85
N GLU A 518 -25.65 -3.05 13.24
CA GLU A 518 -26.64 -3.46 12.25
C GLU A 518 -25.96 -3.85 10.94
N TRP A 519 -25.08 -2.99 10.44
CA TRP A 519 -24.36 -3.23 9.19
C TRP A 519 -23.46 -4.46 9.28
N MET A 520 -22.75 -4.62 10.40
CA MET A 520 -21.95 -5.80 10.63
C MET A 520 -22.77 -7.07 10.89
N LYS A 521 -24.11 -7.05 10.96
CA LYS A 521 -24.92 -8.30 10.96
C LYS A 521 -25.20 -8.84 9.56
N LYS A 522 -25.06 -8.00 8.53
CA LYS A 522 -25.29 -8.38 7.14
C LYS A 522 -24.18 -9.32 6.66
N PRO A 523 -24.50 -10.45 6.01
CA PRO A 523 -23.51 -11.43 5.58
C PRO A 523 -22.61 -10.94 4.43
N GLU A 524 -23.11 -10.04 3.58
CA GLU A 524 -22.37 -9.42 2.49
C GLU A 524 -21.35 -8.37 2.96
N VAL A 525 -21.56 -7.78 4.14
CA VAL A 525 -20.73 -6.71 4.70
C VAL A 525 -19.57 -7.34 5.46
N GLN A 526 -18.36 -7.18 4.96
CA GLN A 526 -17.15 -7.63 5.66
C GLN A 526 -16.51 -6.52 6.49
N GLY A 527 -16.84 -5.26 6.24
CA GLY A 527 -16.40 -4.16 7.11
C GLY A 527 -17.22 -2.88 6.98
N PHE A 528 -17.20 -2.08 8.05
CA PHE A 528 -17.92 -0.81 8.16
C PHE A 528 -17.12 0.22 8.95
N GLY A 529 -16.84 1.38 8.36
CA GLY A 529 -15.95 2.39 8.96
C GLY A 529 -16.14 3.80 8.41
N ILE A 530 -15.11 4.63 8.54
CA ILE A 530 -15.16 6.05 8.17
C ILE A 530 -14.07 6.35 7.14
N THR A 531 -14.44 7.04 6.07
CA THR A 531 -13.55 7.51 4.99
C THR A 531 -13.97 8.90 4.53
N SER A 532 -13.32 9.46 3.52
CA SER A 532 -13.79 10.65 2.81
C SER A 532 -14.61 10.27 1.58
N SER A 533 -15.60 11.10 1.27
CA SER A 533 -16.35 11.01 0.01
C SER A 533 -15.46 11.41 -1.16
N ALA A 534 -15.44 10.60 -2.22
CA ALA A 534 -14.86 10.96 -3.50
C ALA A 534 -15.84 11.76 -4.36
N ASP A 535 -17.15 11.62 -4.12
CA ASP A 535 -18.15 12.46 -4.78
C ASP A 535 -18.21 13.87 -4.19
N ALA A 536 -17.79 14.08 -2.95
CA ALA A 536 -17.73 15.39 -2.31
C ALA A 536 -16.42 15.56 -1.52
N PRO A 537 -15.34 16.02 -2.18
CA PRO A 537 -14.06 16.24 -1.52
C PRO A 537 -14.16 17.11 -0.27
N GLY A 538 -13.62 16.60 0.84
CA GLY A 538 -13.64 17.23 2.16
C GLY A 538 -14.85 16.88 3.03
N GLU A 539 -15.82 16.13 2.53
CA GLU A 539 -16.90 15.54 3.34
C GLU A 539 -16.54 14.12 3.76
N ALA A 540 -16.93 13.73 4.97
CA ALA A 540 -16.81 12.36 5.44
C ALA A 540 -17.88 11.46 4.80
N ALA A 541 -17.54 10.17 4.70
CA ALA A 541 -18.44 9.11 4.28
C ALA A 541 -18.28 7.88 5.16
N LEU A 542 -19.36 7.12 5.32
CA LEU A 542 -19.33 5.78 5.90
C LEU A 542 -18.82 4.81 4.84
N MET A 543 -17.69 4.16 5.13
CA MET A 543 -17.09 3.16 4.27
C MET A 543 -17.75 1.81 4.51
N ILE A 544 -18.28 1.19 3.47
CA ILE A 544 -18.92 -0.12 3.49
C ILE A 544 -18.10 -1.07 2.60
N PHE A 545 -17.44 -2.05 3.23
CA PHE A 545 -16.71 -3.09 2.53
C PHE A 545 -17.63 -4.28 2.27
N LEU A 546 -17.89 -4.56 0.99
CA LEU A 546 -18.73 -5.67 0.54
C LEU A 546 -17.89 -6.81 0.00
N ILE A 547 -18.36 -8.04 0.18
CA ILE A 547 -17.76 -9.22 -0.44
C ILE A 547 -18.24 -9.29 -1.89
N ARG A 548 -17.29 -9.16 -2.83
CA ARG A 548 -17.58 -9.16 -4.27
C ARG A 548 -18.36 -10.41 -4.69
N GLY A 549 -19.44 -10.20 -5.43
CA GLY A 549 -20.28 -11.28 -5.96
C GLY A 549 -21.32 -11.85 -4.97
N VAL A 550 -21.36 -11.34 -3.73
CA VAL A 550 -22.45 -11.64 -2.80
C VAL A 550 -23.58 -10.64 -3.02
N ALA A 551 -24.80 -11.14 -3.22
CA ALA A 551 -25.98 -10.28 -3.42
C ALA A 551 -26.28 -9.44 -2.17
N HIS A 552 -26.75 -8.21 -2.38
CA HIS A 552 -27.06 -7.28 -1.31
C HIS A 552 -28.20 -6.33 -1.71
N ASP A 553 -28.88 -5.77 -0.71
CA ASP A 553 -29.86 -4.71 -0.91
C ASP A 553 -29.18 -3.41 -1.41
N PRO A 554 -29.91 -2.50 -2.08
CA PRO A 554 -29.37 -1.20 -2.48
C PRO A 554 -28.78 -0.44 -1.28
N ILE A 555 -27.60 0.15 -1.47
CA ILE A 555 -26.91 0.89 -0.41
C ILE A 555 -27.39 2.35 -0.44
N PRO A 556 -27.99 2.87 0.66
CA PRO A 556 -28.53 4.22 0.68
C PRO A 556 -27.41 5.26 0.42
N PRO A 557 -27.66 6.30 -0.39
CA PRO A 557 -26.72 7.40 -0.64
C PRO A 557 -26.13 8.06 0.61
N VAL A 558 -26.98 8.16 1.64
CA VAL A 558 -26.73 8.89 2.87
C VAL A 558 -27.37 8.10 4.01
N ILE A 559 -26.69 8.00 5.15
CA ILE A 559 -27.21 7.49 6.42
C ILE A 559 -27.05 8.60 7.44
N ASP A 560 -28.16 9.04 8.04
CA ASP A 560 -28.22 10.13 9.04
C ASP A 560 -27.38 11.38 8.67
N GLY A 561 -27.48 11.80 7.40
CA GLY A 561 -26.79 12.98 6.89
C GLY A 561 -25.32 12.76 6.49
N VAL A 562 -24.77 11.55 6.65
CA VAL A 562 -23.40 11.20 6.23
C VAL A 562 -23.46 10.36 4.95
N ARG A 563 -22.67 10.72 3.94
CA ARG A 563 -22.59 9.99 2.67
C ARG A 563 -22.13 8.55 2.89
N THR A 564 -22.48 7.63 2.00
CA THR A 564 -21.92 6.27 2.00
C THR A 564 -20.95 6.08 0.85
N ARG A 565 -19.92 5.26 1.06
CA ARG A 565 -18.91 4.87 0.07
C ARG A 565 -18.73 3.36 0.11
N VAL A 566 -18.74 2.71 -1.05
CA VAL A 566 -18.72 1.25 -1.18
C VAL A 566 -17.40 0.76 -1.76
N ARG A 567 -16.85 -0.29 -1.14
CA ARG A 567 -15.66 -1.00 -1.59
C ARG A 567 -15.95 -2.49 -1.72
N GLU A 568 -15.99 -3.01 -2.93
CA GLU A 568 -16.07 -4.45 -3.18
C GLU A 568 -14.69 -5.09 -3.27
N SER A 569 -14.47 -6.15 -2.49
CA SER A 569 -13.21 -6.87 -2.44
C SER A 569 -13.40 -8.37 -2.22
N SER A 570 -12.31 -9.13 -2.34
CA SER A 570 -12.24 -10.49 -1.78
C SER A 570 -12.41 -10.43 -0.26
N PRO A 571 -12.78 -11.55 0.41
CA PRO A 571 -12.79 -11.60 1.87
C PRO A 571 -11.43 -11.20 2.47
N PHE A 572 -11.44 -10.42 3.54
CA PHE A 572 -10.23 -10.16 4.33
C PHE A 572 -9.70 -11.45 4.97
N ARG A 573 -8.39 -11.67 4.83
CA ARG A 573 -7.70 -12.90 5.23
C ARG A 573 -6.39 -12.61 5.96
N ALA A 574 -6.03 -13.51 6.88
CA ALA A 574 -4.78 -13.56 7.61
C ALA A 574 -4.38 -15.01 7.95
N GLY A 575 -3.08 -15.30 8.10
CA GLY A 575 -2.62 -16.60 8.62
C GLY A 575 -2.76 -17.84 7.72
N PHE A 576 -2.97 -17.70 6.40
CA PHE A 576 -3.16 -18.85 5.50
C PHE A 576 -1.88 -19.57 5.04
N GLY A 577 -0.68 -19.05 5.35
CA GLY A 577 0.60 -19.56 4.83
C GLY A 577 0.78 -19.40 3.31
N ASP A 578 2.03 -19.20 2.87
CA ASP A 578 2.34 -18.99 1.45
C ASP A 578 1.68 -20.07 0.57
N ALA A 579 1.03 -19.66 -0.52
CA ALA A 579 0.50 -20.61 -1.50
C ALA A 579 1.60 -21.62 -1.87
N PRO A 580 1.29 -22.93 -1.94
CA PRO A 580 2.30 -23.94 -2.18
C PRO A 580 3.03 -23.62 -3.48
N LYS A 581 4.36 -23.52 -3.42
CA LYS A 581 5.19 -23.34 -4.62
C LYS A 581 4.83 -24.45 -5.59
N GLN A 582 4.30 -24.11 -6.76
CA GLN A 582 4.19 -25.09 -7.85
C GLN A 582 5.59 -25.66 -8.04
N ARG A 583 5.76 -26.95 -7.75
CA ARG A 583 7.02 -27.63 -8.02
C ARG A 583 7.24 -27.46 -9.51
N ALA A 584 8.35 -26.81 -9.90
CA ALA A 584 8.81 -26.86 -11.27
C ALA A 584 8.80 -28.34 -11.69
N CYS A 585 8.12 -28.66 -12.79
CA CYS A 585 8.08 -30.02 -13.30
C CYS A 585 9.51 -30.55 -13.37
N SER A 586 9.82 -31.54 -12.54
CA SER A 586 11.11 -32.20 -12.57
C SER A 586 11.20 -32.94 -13.90
N MET A 587 12.03 -32.44 -14.82
CA MET A 587 12.41 -33.17 -16.02
C MET A 587 12.95 -34.54 -15.57
N PRO A 588 12.46 -35.66 -16.15
CA PRO A 588 12.98 -36.97 -15.84
C PRO A 588 14.49 -36.96 -16.06
N SER A 589 15.27 -37.32 -15.03
CA SER A 589 16.70 -37.48 -15.21
C SER A 589 16.91 -38.56 -16.27
N THR A 590 17.65 -38.23 -17.31
CA THR A 590 18.10 -39.20 -18.31
C THR A 590 18.83 -40.31 -17.57
N ARG A 591 18.25 -41.52 -17.57
CA ARG A 591 18.91 -42.74 -17.08
C ARG A 591 20.31 -42.77 -17.66
N LYS A 592 21.33 -42.75 -16.79
CA LYS A 592 22.68 -43.15 -17.18
C LYS A 592 22.58 -44.59 -17.71
N THR A 593 22.77 -44.76 -19.01
CA THR A 593 23.01 -46.05 -19.62
C THR A 593 24.24 -46.67 -18.96
N GLN A 594 24.07 -47.80 -18.27
CA GLN A 594 25.19 -48.60 -17.80
C GLN A 594 26.03 -49.06 -19.01
N PRO A 595 27.37 -49.04 -18.94
CA PRO A 595 28.20 -49.66 -19.95
C PRO A 595 27.99 -51.18 -19.92
N GLY A 596 27.61 -51.76 -21.06
CA GLY A 596 27.54 -53.21 -21.23
C GLY A 596 28.92 -53.87 -21.07
N PRO A 597 28.96 -55.18 -20.74
CA PRO A 597 30.20 -55.89 -20.50
C PRO A 597 31.01 -56.01 -21.80
N ARG A 598 32.31 -55.68 -21.74
CA ARG A 598 33.25 -55.94 -22.83
C ARG A 598 33.56 -57.44 -22.91
N PRO A 599 33.80 -57.98 -24.12
CA PRO A 599 34.00 -59.41 -24.36
C PRO A 599 35.19 -60.00 -23.60
#